data_AF-A0A1W4WH08-F1
#
_entry.id   AF-A0A1W4WH08-F1
#
_cell.length_a   1.000
_cell.length_b   1.000
_cell.length_c   1.000
_cell.angle_alpha   90.00
_cell.angle_beta   90.00
_cell.angle_gamma   90.00
#
_symmetry.space_group_name_H-M   'P 1'
#
loop_
_entity.id
_entity.type
_entity.pdbx_description
1 polymer ?
#
loop_
_entity_poly.entity_id
_entity_poly.type
_entity_poly.pdbx_seq_one_letter_code
_entity_poly.pdbx_strand_id
1 'polypeptide(L)'
;MDFVYLILIYLVIDGVICEENKFRKNPLLDRRKRYVAFPKGSTFVINLTITKPLLANITNPVTNFLGECDVPFPLPTKEDVLKAKLSKKKPLHYRQRRDLYFHLEDALKAMGLNGNSCVKRLLCEAKNSLPPTGKSVVADLLSSIFDFYDVDKYNDHDHKNFCDPKVFENCDISILGLLYYSLNVAKQTEESENGL
;
A
#
# COMPACT_ATOMS: atom_id res chain seq x y z
N MET A 1 -42.76 -0.44 -23.82
CA MET A 1 -41.52 -1.24 -23.65
C MET A 1 -40.32 -0.60 -24.35
N ASP A 2 -40.52 0.43 -25.17
CA ASP A 2 -39.48 1.00 -26.04
C ASP A 2 -38.61 2.07 -25.34
N PHE A 3 -39.20 2.88 -24.47
CA PHE A 3 -38.46 3.92 -23.73
C PHE A 3 -37.40 3.36 -22.77
N VAL A 4 -37.72 2.24 -22.10
CA VAL A 4 -36.78 1.57 -21.19
C VAL A 4 -35.60 0.99 -21.96
N TYR A 5 -35.85 0.46 -23.15
CA TYR A 5 -34.81 -0.06 -24.04
C TYR A 5 -33.89 1.05 -24.55
N LEU A 6 -34.43 2.22 -24.88
CA LEU A 6 -33.65 3.39 -25.28
C LEU A 6 -32.77 3.92 -24.14
N ILE A 7 -33.29 3.94 -22.90
CA ILE A 7 -32.51 4.34 -21.71
C ILE A 7 -31.38 3.34 -21.45
N LEU A 8 -31.64 2.04 -21.57
CA LEU A 8 -30.61 1.01 -21.41
C LEU A 8 -29.54 1.10 -22.51
N ILE A 9 -29.92 1.38 -23.75
CA ILE A 9 -28.97 1.61 -24.86
C ILE A 9 -28.13 2.86 -24.59
N TYR A 10 -28.72 3.96 -24.11
CA TYR A 10 -27.99 5.19 -23.80
C TYR A 10 -26.96 4.98 -22.67
N LEU A 11 -27.34 4.29 -21.60
CA LEU A 11 -26.43 3.95 -20.49
C LEU A 11 -25.30 3.00 -20.90
N VAL A 12 -25.55 2.10 -21.85
CA VAL A 12 -24.51 1.23 -22.42
C VAL A 12 -23.58 2.02 -23.35
N ILE A 13 -24.09 2.97 -24.13
CA ILE A 13 -23.26 3.83 -25.00
C ILE A 13 -22.38 4.77 -24.16
N ASP A 14 -22.93 5.41 -23.12
CA ASP A 14 -22.16 6.26 -22.20
C ASP A 14 -21.13 5.43 -21.40
N GLY A 15 -21.48 4.19 -21.02
CA GLY A 15 -20.55 3.26 -20.37
C GLY A 15 -19.42 2.79 -21.28
N VAL A 16 -19.66 2.67 -22.59
CA VAL A 16 -18.67 2.25 -23.60
C VAL A 16 -17.75 3.41 -24.03
N ILE A 17 -18.13 4.68 -23.83
CA ILE A 17 -17.27 5.85 -24.04
C ILE A 17 -16.49 6.23 -22.76
N CYS A 18 -16.30 5.30 -21.82
CA CYS A 18 -15.10 5.32 -20.98
C CYS A 18 -13.89 4.94 -21.83
N GLU A 19 -13.54 5.83 -22.76
CA GLU A 19 -12.20 5.87 -23.32
C GLU A 19 -11.26 5.97 -22.11
N GLU A 20 -10.40 4.96 -21.94
CA GLU A 20 -9.18 5.13 -21.18
C GLU A 20 -8.59 6.46 -21.65
N ASN A 21 -8.71 7.50 -20.83
CA ASN A 21 -7.94 8.71 -20.99
C ASN A 21 -6.49 8.29 -20.75
N LYS A 22 -5.90 7.70 -21.78
CA LYS A 22 -4.50 7.36 -21.86
C LYS A 22 -3.84 8.72 -21.90
N PHE A 23 -3.48 9.21 -20.72
CA PHE A 23 -2.91 10.52 -20.48
C PHE A 23 -1.84 10.75 -21.54
N ARG A 24 -2.20 11.49 -22.61
CA ARG A 24 -1.28 11.81 -23.69
C ARG A 24 -0.23 12.67 -23.02
N LYS A 25 0.97 12.11 -22.84
CA LYS A 25 2.12 12.86 -22.36
C LYS A 25 2.37 13.95 -23.39
N ASN A 26 1.85 15.15 -23.13
CA ASN A 26 2.11 16.32 -23.97
C ASN A 26 3.61 16.60 -23.88
N PRO A 27 4.39 16.47 -24.98
CA PRO A 27 5.83 16.69 -24.96
C PRO A 27 6.19 18.15 -24.67
N LEU A 28 5.21 19.06 -24.77
CA LEU A 28 5.33 20.49 -24.46
C LEU A 28 5.37 20.79 -22.95
N LEU A 29 5.04 19.81 -22.09
CA LEU A 29 5.16 19.91 -20.63
C LEU A 29 6.32 19.03 -20.12
N ASP A 30 7.44 18.96 -20.84
CA ASP A 30 8.66 18.38 -20.29
C ASP A 30 9.26 19.31 -19.22
N ARG A 31 8.67 19.27 -18.04
CA ARG A 31 9.17 20.00 -16.87
C ARG A 31 10.42 19.30 -16.38
N ARG A 32 11.58 19.97 -16.49
CA ARG A 32 12.82 19.55 -15.83
C ARG A 32 12.55 19.23 -14.35
N LYS A 33 12.75 17.98 -13.95
CA LYS A 33 12.60 17.53 -12.56
C LYS A 33 13.53 18.36 -11.65
N ARG A 34 12.94 19.16 -10.76
CA ARG A 34 13.65 19.86 -9.68
C ARG A 34 13.55 19.01 -8.42
N TYR A 35 14.65 18.90 -7.69
CA TYR A 35 14.73 18.19 -6.43
C TYR A 35 14.90 19.19 -5.30
N VAL A 36 14.22 18.93 -4.19
CA VAL A 36 14.41 19.65 -2.93
C VAL A 36 15.54 18.92 -2.19
N ALA A 37 16.59 19.65 -1.86
CA ALA A 37 17.72 19.12 -1.09
C ALA A 37 17.70 19.72 0.31
N PHE A 38 17.71 18.86 1.32
CA PHE A 38 17.62 19.24 2.72
C PHE A 38 19.00 19.41 3.35
N PRO A 39 19.14 20.23 4.41
CA PRO A 39 20.38 20.31 5.19
C PRO A 39 20.69 18.98 5.87
N LYS A 40 21.97 18.74 6.18
CA LYS A 40 22.43 17.51 6.86
C LYS A 40 21.73 17.38 8.22
N GLY A 41 21.25 16.18 8.54
CA GLY A 41 20.53 15.90 9.78
C GLY A 41 19.01 16.13 9.71
N SER A 42 18.47 16.55 8.56
CA SER A 42 17.02 16.68 8.39
C SER A 42 16.34 15.31 8.21
N THR A 43 15.27 15.08 8.96
CA THR A 43 14.48 13.83 8.94
C THR A 43 12.99 14.16 8.84
N PHE A 44 12.29 13.46 7.97
CA PHE A 44 10.83 13.45 7.93
C PHE A 44 10.34 12.27 8.74
N VAL A 45 9.37 12.44 9.63
CA VAL A 45 8.87 11.36 10.48
C VAL A 45 7.39 11.20 10.25
N ILE A 46 6.96 9.97 9.99
CA ILE A 46 5.54 9.59 10.00
C ILE A 46 5.26 8.98 11.37
N ASN A 47 4.32 9.59 12.10
CA ASN A 47 3.89 9.09 13.41
C ASN A 47 2.54 8.39 13.23
N LEU A 48 2.47 7.10 13.56
CA LEU A 48 1.25 6.33 13.60
C LEU A 48 0.85 6.09 15.06
N THR A 49 -0.26 6.69 15.47
CA THR A 49 -0.84 6.57 16.80
C THR A 49 -2.12 5.73 16.75
N ILE A 50 -2.18 4.69 17.57
CA ILE A 50 -3.34 3.83 17.73
C ILE A 50 -3.80 3.93 19.18
N THR A 51 -4.98 4.50 19.40
CA THR A 51 -5.59 4.59 20.73
C THR A 51 -6.82 3.69 20.77
N LYS A 52 -6.89 2.78 21.74
CA LYS A 52 -8.07 1.93 21.98
C LYS A 52 -8.44 1.90 23.46
N PRO A 53 -9.68 2.21 23.84
CA PRO A 53 -10.11 2.07 25.23
C PRO A 53 -10.16 0.59 25.62
N LEU A 54 -9.48 0.22 26.69
CA LEU A 54 -9.61 -1.09 27.32
C LEU A 54 -10.74 -1.00 28.35
N LEU A 55 -11.86 -1.69 28.07
CA LEU A 55 -12.94 -1.90 29.03
C LEU A 55 -12.50 -2.95 30.05
N ALA A 56 -11.83 -2.51 31.12
CA ALA A 56 -11.60 -3.33 32.31
C ALA A 56 -12.82 -3.28 33.25
N ASN A 57 -13.22 -4.43 33.79
CA ASN A 57 -14.52 -4.64 34.44
C ASN A 57 -14.77 -3.76 35.70
N ILE A 58 -15.88 -3.01 35.66
CA ILE A 58 -16.87 -2.60 36.71
C ILE A 58 -16.58 -1.49 37.76
N THR A 59 -15.38 -0.95 38.04
CA THR A 59 -15.27 0.09 39.12
C THR A 59 -14.41 1.36 38.89
N ASN A 60 -14.05 1.68 37.63
CA ASN A 60 -13.07 2.71 37.18
C ASN A 60 -11.60 2.22 37.27
N PRO A 61 -10.68 2.62 36.36
CA PRO A 61 -10.72 3.69 35.34
C PRO A 61 -10.65 3.19 33.89
N VAL A 62 -11.06 4.04 32.94
CA VAL A 62 -10.88 3.83 31.49
C VAL A 62 -9.39 3.88 31.16
N THR A 63 -8.74 2.73 31.04
CA THR A 63 -7.35 2.64 30.59
C THR A 63 -7.33 2.57 29.07
N ASN A 64 -6.79 3.58 28.38
CA ASN A 64 -6.58 3.52 26.94
C ASN A 64 -5.25 2.79 26.65
N PHE A 65 -5.30 1.77 25.80
CA PHE A 65 -4.10 1.30 25.11
C PHE A 65 -3.69 2.37 24.10
N LEU A 66 -2.45 2.84 24.23
CA LEU A 66 -1.82 3.76 23.29
C LEU A 66 -0.61 3.05 22.68
N GLY A 67 -0.70 2.75 21.39
CA GLY A 67 0.42 2.28 20.59
C GLY A 67 0.93 3.43 19.73
N GLU A 68 2.22 3.74 19.83
CA GLU A 68 2.88 4.74 19.00
C GLU A 68 3.95 4.05 18.16
N CYS A 69 3.98 4.36 16.87
CA CYS A 69 4.99 3.87 15.95
C CYS A 69 5.49 5.04 15.10
N ASP A 70 6.74 5.43 15.36
CA ASP A 70 7.42 6.48 14.61
C ASP A 70 8.31 5.85 13.55
N VAL A 71 8.08 6.26 12.30
CA VAL A 71 8.89 5.82 11.16
C VAL A 71 9.70 7.03 10.67
N PRO A 72 10.96 7.17 11.10
CA PRO A 72 11.83 8.25 10.63
C PRO A 72 12.42 7.92 9.26
N PHE A 73 12.24 8.84 8.32
CA PHE A 73 12.80 8.82 6.98
C PHE A 73 13.88 9.90 6.86
N PRO A 74 15.15 9.53 6.64
CA PRO A 74 16.21 10.50 6.40
C PRO A 74 15.93 11.23 5.08
N LEU A 75 15.95 12.57 5.12
CA LEU A 75 15.69 13.37 3.93
C LEU A 75 16.97 13.51 3.09
N PRO A 76 16.85 13.52 1.75
CA PRO A 76 18.00 13.54 0.86
C PRO A 76 18.74 14.87 0.93
N THR A 77 20.05 14.81 1.18
CA THR A 77 20.92 15.98 1.13
C THR A 77 21.41 16.26 -0.29
N LYS A 78 22.04 17.42 -0.52
CA LYS A 78 22.63 17.74 -1.84
C LYS A 78 23.62 16.68 -2.32
N GLU A 79 24.39 16.11 -1.40
CA GLU A 79 25.37 15.04 -1.67
C GLU A 79 24.66 13.75 -2.08
N ASP A 80 23.57 13.38 -1.41
CA ASP A 80 22.78 12.19 -1.74
C ASP A 80 22.11 12.31 -3.11
N VAL A 81 21.59 13.50 -3.43
CA VAL A 81 21.00 13.75 -4.75
C VAL A 81 22.06 13.71 -5.85
N LEU A 82 23.25 14.28 -5.59
CA LEU A 82 24.37 14.21 -6.53
C LEU A 82 24.82 12.76 -6.74
N LYS A 83 24.97 12.00 -5.64
CA LYS A 83 25.31 10.59 -5.68
C LYS A 83 24.25 9.76 -6.39
N ALA A 84 22.97 10.04 -6.18
CA ALA A 84 21.86 9.38 -6.87
C ALA A 84 21.83 9.70 -8.37
N LYS A 85 22.18 10.92 -8.79
CA LYS A 85 22.35 11.26 -10.21
C LYS A 85 23.54 10.56 -10.85
N LEU A 86 24.66 10.46 -10.12
CA LEU A 86 25.87 9.79 -10.59
C LEU A 86 25.73 8.26 -10.59
N SER A 87 24.94 7.73 -9.66
CA SER A 87 24.63 6.33 -9.52
C SER A 87 23.59 5.90 -10.56
N LYS A 88 24.03 5.25 -11.64
CA LYS A 88 23.14 4.47 -12.54
C LYS A 88 22.50 3.23 -11.88
N LYS A 89 22.58 3.07 -10.54
CA LYS A 89 22.02 1.90 -9.84
C LYS A 89 20.50 1.96 -9.80
N LYS A 90 19.87 0.78 -9.64
CA LYS A 90 18.42 0.61 -9.46
C LYS A 90 17.85 1.65 -8.47
N PRO A 91 16.64 2.16 -8.70
CA PRO A 91 16.05 3.25 -7.90
C PRO A 91 16.07 2.92 -6.40
N LEU A 92 16.37 3.92 -5.55
CA LEU A 92 16.43 3.79 -4.08
C LEU A 92 15.21 3.05 -3.48
N HIS A 93 14.04 3.30 -4.06
CA HIS A 93 12.77 2.67 -3.70
C HIS A 93 12.80 1.13 -3.74
N TYR A 94 13.59 0.53 -4.64
CA TYR A 94 13.73 -0.92 -4.74
C TYR A 94 14.37 -1.54 -3.49
N ARG A 95 15.40 -0.89 -2.95
CA ARG A 95 16.11 -1.39 -1.76
C ARG A 95 15.22 -1.35 -0.53
N GLN A 96 14.57 -0.20 -0.32
CA GLN A 96 13.69 0.02 0.83
C GLN A 96 12.56 -1.00 0.88
N ARG A 97 11.95 -1.32 -0.26
CA ARG A 97 10.90 -2.35 -0.35
C ARG A 97 11.40 -3.75 -0.04
N ARG A 98 12.55 -4.13 -0.61
CA ARG A 98 13.16 -5.44 -0.33
C ARG A 98 13.47 -5.58 1.15
N ASP A 99 14.02 -4.54 1.76
CA ASP A 99 14.36 -4.54 3.18
C ASP A 99 13.08 -4.58 4.04
N LEU A 100 12.00 -3.91 3.64
CA LEU A 100 10.68 -4.02 4.27
C LEU A 100 10.11 -5.44 4.21
N TYR A 101 10.14 -6.08 3.04
CA TYR A 101 9.66 -7.47 2.88
C TYR A 101 10.52 -8.45 3.68
N PHE A 102 11.84 -8.22 3.74
CA PHE A 102 12.74 -9.01 4.57
C PHE A 102 12.37 -8.93 6.06
N HIS A 103 12.15 -7.72 6.59
CA HIS A 103 11.70 -7.56 7.98
C HIS A 103 10.32 -8.16 8.24
N LEU A 104 9.42 -8.07 7.26
CA LEU A 104 8.11 -8.70 7.33
C LEU A 104 8.23 -10.23 7.41
N GLU A 105 9.09 -10.84 6.58
CA GLU A 105 9.36 -12.28 6.65
C GLU A 105 9.88 -12.69 8.03
N ASP A 106 10.81 -11.94 8.60
CA ASP A 106 11.40 -12.26 9.90
C ASP A 106 10.40 -12.11 11.04
N ALA A 107 9.55 -11.09 11.00
CA ALA A 107 8.44 -10.95 11.94
C ALA A 107 7.48 -12.14 11.87
N LEU A 108 7.12 -12.58 10.66
CA LEU A 108 6.21 -13.72 10.46
C LEU A 108 6.86 -15.05 10.89
N LYS A 109 8.16 -15.22 10.66
CA LYS A 109 8.92 -16.37 11.19
C LYS A 109 8.92 -16.39 12.71
N ALA A 110 9.10 -15.23 13.36
CA ALA A 110 9.04 -15.11 14.81
C ALA A 110 7.65 -15.47 15.38
N MET A 111 6.59 -15.31 14.58
CA MET A 111 5.22 -15.75 14.91
C MET A 111 4.96 -17.23 14.63
N GLY A 112 5.96 -18.00 14.18
CA GLY A 112 5.84 -19.42 13.89
C GLY A 112 5.27 -19.74 12.49
N LEU A 113 5.24 -18.77 11.58
CA LEU A 113 4.74 -18.93 10.21
C LEU A 113 5.87 -19.09 9.19
N ASN A 114 5.56 -19.62 8.02
CA ASN A 114 6.47 -19.58 6.88
C ASN A 114 6.51 -18.16 6.29
N GLY A 115 7.41 -17.32 6.84
CA GLY A 115 7.48 -15.89 6.48
C GLY A 115 7.54 -15.65 4.98
N ASN A 116 8.40 -16.38 4.25
CA ASN A 116 8.55 -16.23 2.79
C ASN A 116 7.23 -16.55 2.05
N SER A 117 6.59 -17.69 2.36
CA SER A 117 5.30 -18.05 1.78
C SER A 117 4.21 -17.03 2.12
N CYS A 118 4.17 -16.53 3.35
CA CYS A 118 3.18 -15.56 3.80
C CYS A 118 3.37 -14.17 3.19
N VAL A 119 4.60 -13.70 2.99
CA VAL A 119 4.86 -12.43 2.29
C VAL A 119 4.44 -12.53 0.83
N LYS A 120 4.71 -13.66 0.15
CA LYS A 120 4.24 -13.86 -1.24
C LYS A 120 2.72 -13.91 -1.34
N ARG A 121 2.05 -14.58 -0.39
CA ARG A 121 0.59 -14.57 -0.26
C ARG A 121 0.05 -13.15 -0.11
N LEU A 122 0.63 -12.37 0.81
CA LEU A 122 0.26 -10.97 1.05
C LEU A 122 0.40 -10.12 -0.22
N LEU A 123 1.51 -10.26 -0.95
CA LEU A 123 1.73 -9.50 -2.19
C LEU A 123 0.71 -9.89 -3.27
N CYS A 124 0.38 -11.17 -3.38
CA CYS A 124 -0.62 -11.63 -4.33
C CYS A 124 -2.04 -11.15 -3.95
N GLU A 125 -2.41 -11.27 -2.67
CA GLU A 125 -3.67 -10.75 -2.15
C GLU A 125 -3.76 -9.24 -2.34
N ALA A 126 -2.69 -8.48 -2.08
CA ALA A 126 -2.69 -7.04 -2.27
C ALA A 126 -2.98 -6.65 -3.73
N LYS A 127 -2.35 -7.35 -4.68
CA LYS A 127 -2.56 -7.14 -6.11
C LYS A 127 -4.00 -7.45 -6.56
N ASN A 128 -4.63 -8.47 -5.98
CA ASN A 128 -5.94 -8.96 -6.43
C ASN A 128 -7.12 -8.37 -5.66
N SER A 129 -6.93 -8.03 -4.39
CA SER A 129 -8.01 -7.66 -3.46
C SER A 129 -8.07 -6.16 -3.16
N LEU A 130 -7.00 -5.41 -3.41
CA LEU A 130 -7.05 -3.96 -3.22
C LEU A 130 -7.78 -3.28 -4.38
N PRO A 131 -8.68 -2.31 -4.09
CA PRO A 131 -9.32 -1.54 -5.14
C PRO A 131 -8.29 -0.73 -5.93
N PRO A 132 -8.57 -0.43 -7.21
CA PRO A 132 -7.70 0.45 -8.00
C PRO A 132 -7.55 1.82 -7.34
N THR A 133 -6.40 2.43 -7.56
CA THR A 133 -6.00 3.69 -6.92
C THR A 133 -7.06 4.78 -7.08
N GLY A 134 -7.30 5.56 -6.03
CA GLY A 134 -8.21 6.70 -6.01
C GLY A 134 -9.58 6.43 -5.36
N LYS A 135 -9.80 5.23 -4.79
CA LYS A 135 -11.04 4.90 -4.07
C LYS A 135 -10.92 5.03 -2.55
N SER A 136 -9.73 4.87 -1.98
CA SER A 136 -9.48 5.00 -0.54
C SER A 136 -8.01 5.31 -0.30
N VAL A 137 -7.70 6.31 0.53
CA VAL A 137 -6.32 6.66 0.90
C VAL A 137 -5.58 5.46 1.48
N VAL A 138 -6.27 4.66 2.29
CA VAL A 138 -5.70 3.46 2.90
C VAL A 138 -5.45 2.39 1.86
N ALA A 139 -6.38 2.18 0.92
CA ALA A 139 -6.17 1.24 -0.16
C ALA A 139 -5.06 1.68 -1.12
N ASP A 140 -4.94 3.00 -1.35
CA ASP A 140 -3.89 3.59 -2.18
C ASP A 140 -2.52 3.45 -1.50
N LEU A 141 -2.47 3.65 -0.19
CA LEU A 141 -1.26 3.43 0.61
C LEU A 141 -0.86 1.96 0.61
N LEU A 142 -1.79 1.04 0.88
CA LEU A 142 -1.51 -0.40 0.87
C LEU A 142 -1.11 -0.88 -0.52
N SER A 143 -1.78 -0.38 -1.57
CA SER A 143 -1.42 -0.64 -2.96
C SER A 143 -0.03 -0.10 -3.28
N SER A 144 0.33 1.06 -2.73
CA SER A 144 1.65 1.67 -2.92
C SER A 144 2.76 1.00 -2.10
N ILE A 145 2.47 0.38 -0.96
CA ILE A 145 3.47 -0.35 -0.16
C ILE A 145 3.68 -1.74 -0.74
N PHE A 146 2.58 -2.47 -0.97
CA PHE A 146 2.58 -3.86 -1.42
C PHE A 146 2.46 -4.00 -2.94
N ASP A 147 2.74 -2.93 -3.70
CA ASP A 147 2.71 -3.00 -5.15
C ASP A 147 3.72 -4.02 -5.66
N PHE A 148 3.35 -4.73 -6.71
CA PHE A 148 4.24 -5.58 -7.46
C PHE A 148 4.94 -4.73 -8.53
N TYR A 149 5.75 -3.75 -8.11
CA TYR A 149 6.46 -2.89 -9.05
C TYR A 149 7.68 -3.64 -9.63
N ASP A 150 7.46 -4.22 -10.81
CA ASP A 150 8.37 -4.40 -11.94
C ASP A 150 9.86 -4.52 -11.54
N VAL A 151 10.17 -5.60 -10.83
CA VAL A 151 11.55 -5.95 -10.49
C VAL A 151 12.33 -6.35 -11.74
N ASP A 152 11.64 -6.75 -12.80
CA ASP A 152 12.27 -7.34 -13.97
C ASP A 152 11.61 -6.93 -15.30
N LYS A 153 11.90 -5.70 -15.74
CA LYS A 153 11.97 -5.40 -17.18
C LYS A 153 13.02 -6.25 -17.94
N TYR A 154 13.65 -7.23 -17.28
CA TYR A 154 14.70 -8.07 -17.83
C TYR A 154 14.39 -9.58 -17.79
N ASN A 155 13.39 -10.04 -17.02
CA ASN A 155 13.03 -11.47 -16.89
C ASN A 155 11.50 -11.64 -16.76
N ASP A 156 10.85 -11.63 -17.92
CA ASP A 156 9.40 -11.78 -18.14
C ASP A 156 8.83 -13.15 -17.68
N HIS A 157 9.68 -14.16 -17.49
CA HIS A 157 9.25 -15.53 -17.20
C HIS A 157 8.80 -15.80 -15.76
N ASP A 158 9.26 -15.03 -14.76
CA ASP A 158 8.94 -15.26 -13.34
C ASP A 158 7.60 -14.63 -12.91
N HIS A 159 6.99 -13.80 -13.76
CA HIS A 159 5.81 -12.99 -13.39
C HIS A 159 4.49 -13.77 -13.48
N LYS A 160 4.41 -14.81 -14.32
CA LYS A 160 3.14 -15.56 -14.54
C LYS A 160 2.77 -16.49 -13.38
N ASN A 161 3.76 -17.02 -12.66
CA ASN A 161 3.55 -18.07 -11.66
C ASN A 161 3.72 -17.56 -10.21
N PHE A 162 4.00 -16.26 -10.02
CA PHE A 162 4.25 -15.70 -8.68
C PHE A 162 3.01 -15.79 -7.76
N CYS A 163 1.82 -15.64 -8.35
CA CYS A 163 0.53 -15.74 -7.67
C CYS A 163 -0.02 -17.17 -7.65
N ASP A 164 0.77 -18.20 -7.97
CA ASP A 164 0.30 -19.57 -7.93
C ASP A 164 0.08 -20.03 -6.47
N PRO A 165 -1.07 -20.66 -6.15
CA PRO A 165 -1.39 -21.14 -4.80
C PRO A 165 -0.30 -22.02 -4.18
N LYS A 166 0.41 -22.79 -5.01
CA LYS A 166 1.52 -23.67 -4.60
C LYS A 166 2.70 -22.90 -4.01
N VAL A 167 2.89 -21.64 -4.39
CA VAL A 167 4.02 -20.80 -3.92
C VAL A 167 3.83 -20.40 -2.45
N PHE A 168 2.58 -20.35 -1.99
CA PHE A 168 2.22 -19.92 -0.65
C PHE A 168 1.34 -20.91 0.13
N GLU A 169 1.39 -22.19 -0.26
CA GLU A 169 0.66 -23.29 0.39
C GLU A 169 0.98 -23.39 1.89
N ASN A 170 2.21 -23.04 2.30
CA ASN A 170 2.65 -23.08 3.70
C ASN A 170 2.29 -21.82 4.51
N CYS A 171 1.31 -21.02 4.06
CA CYS A 171 0.82 -19.88 4.82
C CYS A 171 -0.69 -19.97 5.01
N ASP A 172 -1.14 -20.17 6.25
CA ASP A 172 -2.56 -20.37 6.56
C ASP A 172 -3.33 -19.05 6.75
N ILE A 173 -2.62 -17.93 6.94
CA ILE A 173 -3.23 -16.64 7.27
C ILE A 173 -3.26 -15.67 6.08
N SER A 174 -4.32 -14.86 6.01
CA SER A 174 -4.38 -13.68 5.13
C SER A 174 -3.96 -12.44 5.93
N ILE A 175 -2.70 -12.03 5.76
CA ILE A 175 -2.18 -10.82 6.43
C ILE A 175 -2.89 -9.57 5.91
N LEU A 176 -3.21 -9.53 4.61
CA LEU A 176 -3.95 -8.40 4.04
C LEU A 176 -5.34 -8.30 4.66
N GLY A 177 -6.02 -9.43 4.83
CA GLY A 177 -7.32 -9.50 5.49
C GLY A 177 -7.27 -8.99 6.93
N LEU A 178 -6.24 -9.36 7.69
CA LEU A 178 -6.03 -8.85 9.05
C LEU A 178 -5.82 -7.33 9.08
N LEU A 179 -4.98 -6.81 8.17
CA LEU A 179 -4.75 -5.37 8.03
C LEU A 179 -6.03 -4.64 7.64
N TYR A 180 -6.73 -5.10 6.60
CA TYR A 180 -7.94 -4.47 6.09
C TYR A 180 -9.11 -4.55 7.09
N TYR A 181 -9.26 -5.68 7.80
CA TYR A 181 -10.24 -5.84 8.87
C TYR A 181 -9.98 -4.86 10.01
N SER A 182 -8.73 -4.74 10.47
CA SER A 182 -8.37 -3.79 11.54
C SER A 182 -8.67 -2.33 11.18
N LEU A 183 -8.51 -1.98 9.89
CA LEU A 183 -8.81 -0.65 9.36
C LEU A 183 -10.31 -0.39 9.20
N ASN A 184 -11.10 -1.39 8.78
CA ASN A 184 -12.55 -1.25 8.66
C ASN A 184 -13.26 -1.26 10.02
N VAL A 185 -12.75 -2.03 10.99
CA VAL A 185 -13.25 -2.01 12.37
C VAL A 185 -12.99 -0.65 13.02
N ALA A 186 -11.86 0.01 12.70
CA ALA A 186 -11.62 1.38 13.14
C ALA A 186 -12.66 2.37 12.59
N LYS A 187 -13.13 2.17 11.35
CA LYS A 187 -14.16 3.01 10.72
C LYS A 187 -15.55 2.81 11.35
N GLN A 188 -15.90 1.59 11.75
CA GLN A 188 -17.18 1.30 12.42
C GLN A 188 -17.27 1.90 13.83
N THR A 189 -16.13 2.03 14.53
CA THR A 189 -16.11 2.68 15.85
C THR A 189 -16.35 4.19 15.79
N GLU A 190 -16.10 4.85 14.65
CA GLU A 190 -16.38 6.28 14.46
C GLU A 190 -17.85 6.58 14.12
N GLU A 191 -18.59 5.62 13.55
CA GLU A 191 -20.03 5.80 13.22
C GLU A 191 -20.95 5.57 14.44
N SER A 192 -20.51 4.83 15.46
CA SER A 192 -21.26 4.65 16.71
C SER A 192 -21.14 5.81 17.71
N GLU A 193 -20.13 6.68 17.58
CA GLU A 193 -19.96 7.86 18.45
C GLU A 193 -20.61 9.14 17.88
N ASN A 194 -20.99 9.17 16.61
CA ASN A 194 -21.70 10.29 15.98
C ASN A 194 -23.24 10.11 15.98
N GLY A 195 -23.75 9.12 16.70
CA GLY A 195 -25.17 8.76 16.80
C GLY A 195 -25.78 8.91 18.20
N LEU A 196 -25.18 9.72 19.08
CA LEU A 196 -25.78 10.16 20.34
C LEU A 196 -25.66 11.67 20.52
#